data_AF-A0AAV0UHC9-F1
#
_entry.id   AF-A0AAV0UHC9-F1
#
_cell.length_a   1.000
_cell.length_b   1.000
_cell.length_c   1.000
_cell.angle_alpha   90.00
_cell.angle_beta   90.00
_cell.angle_gamma   90.00
#
_symmetry.space_group_name_H-M   'P 1'
#
loop_
_entity.id
_entity.type
_entity.pdbx_description
1 polymer ?
#
loop_
_entity_poly.entity_id
_entity_poly.type
_entity_poly.pdbx_seq_one_letter_code
_entity_poly.pdbx_strand_id
1 'polypeptide(L)'
;MRNLRVKFGNFTVVYLNGVILQNELEAFKELTAQLTRDTAVKHPVLSYWNMYEYLRSLLVAKAEADDHVIVILDALENFVRESSNAKQLLLYNLLDWLQEEGIKMGVLGITDDYNVVDNMEKRVRSRFSNLQIVIDRPSFVQIRQHLVHLLSLDQFPWDSHSDLRKPSAEYAASFSKSVSKLLLEQSKLLASLEFDYDIGKPQAFFVRLAAAVVYYIGVNKPIFTAQHFRLARHLLEQDHQLAVLETVTEHGIALLIGMGHLEVDDQRVFTLEMVYARWENFLRQHDMLAQLPTRGEAQKALENLLRLKLVKDAGDAFKIGRGGKGFMKQDFSGSLRPEFQAVHLNFAPRTLAGMLRNGSIKCSTLLKEWALNGS
;
A
#
# COMPACT_ATOMS: atom_id res chain seq x y z
N MET A 1 9.82 21.76 13.23
CA MET A 1 9.22 23.12 13.30
C MET A 1 9.60 23.93 14.53
N ARG A 2 9.52 23.40 15.77
CA ARG A 2 9.90 24.17 16.99
C ARG A 2 11.32 24.76 16.93
N ASN A 3 12.32 23.98 16.52
CA ASN A 3 13.70 24.47 16.39
C ASN A 3 13.88 25.52 15.28
N LEU A 4 13.05 25.50 14.24
CA LEU A 4 13.10 26.50 13.17
C LEU A 4 12.50 27.83 13.62
N ARG A 5 11.40 27.79 14.39
CA ARG A 5 10.79 29.01 14.94
C ARG A 5 11.71 29.73 15.95
N VAL A 6 12.47 28.96 16.72
CA VAL A 6 13.49 29.52 17.63
C VAL A 6 14.62 30.23 16.86
N LYS A 7 14.99 29.73 15.68
CA LYS A 7 16.13 30.25 14.90
C LYS A 7 15.75 31.36 13.90
N PHE A 8 14.57 31.29 13.31
CA PHE A 8 14.16 32.15 12.18
C PHE A 8 12.92 33.00 12.48
N GLY A 9 12.43 33.00 13.73
CA GLY A 9 11.25 33.76 14.12
C GLY A 9 9.93 33.04 13.85
N ASN A 10 8.82 33.77 14.02
CA ASN A 10 7.49 33.24 13.76
C ASN A 10 7.19 33.24 12.26
N PHE A 11 6.59 32.15 11.80
CA PHE A 11 6.11 31.99 10.43
C PHE A 11 4.84 31.13 10.42
N THR A 12 3.92 31.46 9.54
CA THR A 12 2.67 30.75 9.33
C THR A 12 2.87 29.60 8.35
N VAL A 13 2.39 28.41 8.70
CA VAL A 13 2.44 27.23 7.82
C VAL A 13 1.03 26.91 7.38
N VAL A 14 0.83 26.82 6.07
CA VAL A 14 -0.39 26.33 5.45
C VAL A 14 -0.09 24.96 4.86
N TYR A 15 -0.89 23.96 5.17
CA TYR A 15 -0.75 22.61 4.63
C TYR A 15 -2.00 22.23 3.84
N LEU A 16 -1.82 21.93 2.56
CA LEU A 16 -2.86 21.49 1.63
C LEU A 16 -2.51 20.10 1.12
N ASN A 17 -3.48 19.18 1.15
CA ASN A 17 -3.30 17.82 0.69
C ASN A 17 -4.16 17.54 -0.54
N GLY A 18 -3.53 17.19 -1.66
CA GLY A 18 -4.20 16.98 -2.95
C GLY A 18 -5.06 15.72 -3.02
N VAL A 19 -4.93 14.79 -2.08
CA VAL A 19 -5.83 13.62 -1.96
C VAL A 19 -7.13 14.01 -1.29
N ILE A 20 -7.08 14.95 -0.34
CA ILE A 20 -8.25 15.40 0.43
C ILE A 20 -9.02 16.47 -0.34
N LEU A 21 -8.31 17.45 -0.91
CA LEU A 21 -8.89 18.60 -1.59
C LEU A 21 -9.26 18.21 -3.01
N GLN A 22 -10.55 18.13 -3.31
CA GLN A 22 -11.03 17.62 -4.60
C GLN A 22 -11.20 18.70 -5.65
N ASN A 23 -11.24 19.97 -5.22
CA ASN A 23 -11.38 21.12 -6.10
C ASN A 23 -10.63 22.34 -5.57
N GLU A 24 -10.39 23.30 -6.46
CA GLU A 24 -9.62 24.51 -6.14
C GLU A 24 -10.32 25.41 -5.11
N LEU A 25 -11.66 25.45 -5.12
CA LEU A 25 -12.44 26.27 -4.19
C LEU A 25 -12.26 25.79 -2.75
N GLU A 26 -12.24 24.48 -2.52
CA GLU A 26 -11.90 23.88 -1.23
C GLU A 26 -10.48 24.24 -0.80
N ALA A 27 -9.52 24.17 -1.72
CA ALA A 27 -8.14 24.54 -1.42
C ALA A 27 -8.00 26.01 -1.00
N PHE A 28 -8.71 26.93 -1.68
CA PHE A 28 -8.72 28.34 -1.30
C PHE A 28 -9.41 28.60 0.04
N LYS A 29 -10.52 27.90 0.34
CA LYS A 29 -11.19 27.97 1.64
C LYS A 29 -10.28 27.49 2.76
N GLU A 30 -9.59 26.36 2.55
CA GLU A 30 -8.67 25.80 3.52
C GLU A 30 -7.47 26.73 3.73
N LEU A 31 -6.89 27.26 2.65
CA LEU A 31 -5.81 28.24 2.72
C LEU A 31 -6.23 29.48 3.52
N THR A 32 -7.44 30.00 3.25
CA THR A 32 -8.02 31.12 4.01
C THR A 32 -8.14 30.76 5.49
N ALA A 33 -8.74 29.62 5.80
CA ALA A 33 -8.97 29.18 7.16
C ALA A 33 -7.68 29.01 7.95
N GLN A 34 -6.61 28.49 7.31
CA GLN A 34 -5.31 28.32 7.94
C GLN A 34 -4.59 29.65 8.16
N LEU A 35 -4.70 30.60 7.23
CA LEU A 35 -4.10 31.95 7.38
C LEU A 35 -4.78 32.80 8.45
N THR A 36 -6.08 32.61 8.67
CA THR A 36 -6.86 33.37 9.66
C THR A 36 -7.14 32.59 10.95
N ARG A 37 -6.39 31.53 11.29
CA ARG A 37 -6.66 30.77 12.54
C ARG A 37 -6.57 31.63 13.81
N ASP A 38 -5.65 32.59 13.83
CA ASP A 38 -5.38 33.43 15.00
C ASP A 38 -6.33 34.64 15.09
N THR A 39 -6.88 35.06 13.96
CA THR A 39 -7.86 36.14 13.87
C THR A 39 -9.24 35.50 13.79
N ALA A 40 -10.08 35.67 14.82
CA ALA A 40 -11.45 35.12 14.88
C ALA A 40 -12.40 35.77 13.84
N VAL A 41 -12.07 35.67 12.56
CA VAL A 41 -12.83 36.21 11.43
C VAL A 41 -13.85 35.17 11.00
N LYS A 42 -15.12 35.55 10.98
CA LYS A 42 -16.17 34.74 10.35
C LYS A 42 -15.82 34.53 8.88
N HIS A 43 -15.69 33.29 8.43
CA HIS A 43 -15.40 32.98 7.03
C HIS A 43 -16.48 33.61 6.12
N PRO A 44 -16.12 34.61 5.31
CA PRO A 44 -17.09 35.21 4.41
C PRO A 44 -17.40 34.21 3.28
N VAL A 45 -18.68 34.06 2.94
CA VAL A 45 -19.09 33.34 1.73
C VAL A 45 -18.75 34.23 0.53
N LEU A 46 -17.52 34.11 0.04
CA LEU A 46 -17.01 34.91 -1.09
C LEU A 46 -17.15 34.13 -2.40
N SER A 47 -17.43 34.86 -3.48
CA SER A 47 -17.22 34.37 -4.85
C SER A 47 -15.73 34.14 -5.10
N TYR A 48 -15.38 33.34 -6.11
CA TYR A 48 -14.00 32.99 -6.43
C TYR A 48 -13.08 34.22 -6.63
N TRP A 49 -13.52 35.22 -7.39
CA TRP A 49 -12.73 36.44 -7.63
C TRP A 49 -12.50 37.24 -6.33
N ASN A 50 -13.53 37.35 -5.49
CA ASN A 50 -13.39 38.00 -4.19
C ASN A 50 -12.46 37.21 -3.24
N MET A 51 -12.42 35.88 -3.37
CA MET A 51 -11.54 35.03 -2.56
C MET A 51 -10.06 35.20 -2.96
N TYR A 52 -9.76 35.38 -4.24
CA TYR A 52 -8.42 35.66 -4.73
C TYR A 52 -7.85 36.97 -4.15
N GLU A 53 -8.57 38.08 -4.32
CA GLU A 53 -8.13 39.39 -3.80
C GLU A 53 -8.07 39.41 -2.28
N TYR A 54 -9.01 38.73 -1.62
CA TYR A 54 -8.99 38.59 -0.16
C TYR A 54 -7.74 37.83 0.32
N LEU A 55 -7.44 36.68 -0.28
CA LEU A 55 -6.24 35.90 0.06
C LEU A 55 -4.95 36.68 -0.20
N ARG A 56 -4.87 37.38 -1.33
CA ARG A 56 -3.75 38.28 -1.63
C ARG A 56 -3.58 39.35 -0.54
N SER A 57 -4.68 40.01 -0.15
CA SER A 57 -4.65 41.03 0.92
C SER A 57 -4.21 40.46 2.28
N LEU A 58 -4.59 39.20 2.59
CA LEU A 58 -4.13 38.51 3.79
C LEU A 58 -2.63 38.22 3.75
N LEU A 59 -2.11 37.80 2.60
CA LEU A 59 -0.68 37.54 2.42
C LEU A 59 0.15 38.82 2.55
N VAL A 60 -0.33 39.94 2.01
CA VAL A 60 0.31 41.26 2.17
C VAL A 60 0.27 41.70 3.63
N ALA A 61 -0.88 41.62 4.30
CA ALA A 61 -0.99 41.97 5.72
C ALA A 61 -0.07 41.13 6.61
N LYS A 62 0.12 39.84 6.27
CA LYS A 62 1.08 38.96 6.95
C LYS A 62 2.53 39.39 6.69
N ALA A 63 2.86 39.76 5.45
CA ALA A 63 4.19 40.26 5.10
C ALA A 63 4.55 41.59 5.80
N GLU A 64 3.57 42.49 5.95
CA GLU A 64 3.70 43.75 6.71
C GLU A 64 3.92 43.51 8.21
N ALA A 65 3.30 42.46 8.76
CA ALA A 65 3.53 42.00 10.12
C ALA A 65 4.84 41.19 10.31
N ASP A 66 5.67 41.11 9.27
CA ASP A 66 6.90 40.32 9.21
C ASP A 66 6.69 38.80 9.48
N ASP A 67 5.50 38.29 9.15
CA ASP A 67 5.13 36.89 9.27
C ASP A 67 5.22 36.20 7.89
N HIS A 68 6.24 35.35 7.73
CA HIS A 68 6.46 34.59 6.50
C HIS A 68 5.47 33.44 6.37
N VAL A 69 4.91 33.24 5.17
CA VAL A 69 3.95 32.15 4.91
C VAL A 69 4.61 31.00 4.14
N ILE A 70 4.59 29.78 4.68
CA ILE A 70 5.04 28.58 3.98
C ILE A 70 3.82 27.73 3.63
N VAL A 71 3.55 27.59 2.32
CA VAL A 71 2.49 26.73 1.80
C VAL A 71 3.10 25.39 1.41
N ILE A 72 2.67 24.32 2.08
CA ILE A 72 3.05 22.94 1.80
C ILE A 72 1.93 22.30 1.00
N LEU A 73 2.24 21.83 -0.22
CA LEU A 73 1.34 21.09 -1.10
C LEU A 73 1.76 19.62 -1.08
N ASP A 74 1.02 18.79 -0.37
CA ASP A 74 1.24 17.34 -0.34
C ASP A 74 0.43 16.65 -1.44
N ALA A 75 0.95 15.54 -1.97
CA ALA A 75 0.42 14.86 -3.15
C ALA A 75 0.22 15.84 -4.34
N LEU A 76 1.29 16.60 -4.65
CA LEU A 76 1.32 17.68 -5.64
C LEU A 76 0.78 17.25 -7.00
N GLU A 77 1.04 16.02 -7.40
CA GLU A 77 0.55 15.43 -8.65
C GLU A 77 -0.98 15.59 -8.78
N ASN A 78 -1.74 15.55 -7.69
CA ASN A 78 -3.19 15.73 -7.75
C ASN A 78 -3.62 17.18 -8.01
N PHE A 79 -2.80 18.17 -7.66
CA PHE A 79 -3.04 19.58 -8.05
C PHE A 79 -2.59 19.88 -9.49
N VAL A 80 -1.74 19.01 -10.06
CA VAL A 80 -1.24 19.12 -11.44
C VAL A 80 -2.12 18.35 -12.42
N ARG A 81 -2.73 17.23 -12.00
CA ARG A 81 -3.52 16.33 -12.85
C ARG A 81 -4.52 17.10 -13.71
N GLU A 82 -4.36 16.96 -15.02
CA GLU A 82 -5.31 17.42 -16.03
C GLU A 82 -6.61 16.64 -15.89
N SER A 83 -7.54 17.11 -15.06
CA SER A 83 -8.94 16.87 -15.37
C SER A 83 -9.22 17.67 -16.63
N SER A 84 -9.80 17.04 -17.64
CA SER A 84 -9.98 17.52 -19.02
C SER A 84 -10.68 18.88 -19.20
N ASN A 85 -11.03 19.60 -18.12
CA ASN A 85 -11.55 20.97 -18.11
C ASN A 85 -11.06 21.84 -16.93
N ALA A 86 -10.17 21.36 -16.05
CA ALA A 86 -9.70 22.10 -14.88
C ALA A 86 -8.34 22.74 -15.16
N LYS A 87 -8.36 24.05 -15.34
CA LYS A 87 -7.15 24.89 -15.40
C LYS A 87 -6.39 24.74 -14.08
N GLN A 88 -5.05 24.66 -14.10
CA GLN A 88 -4.20 24.64 -12.89
C GLN A 88 -4.16 26.03 -12.19
N LEU A 89 -5.31 26.56 -11.75
CA LEU A 89 -5.45 27.92 -11.22
C LEU A 89 -4.88 28.07 -9.81
N LEU A 90 -5.04 27.08 -8.94
CA LEU A 90 -4.45 27.13 -7.59
C LEU A 90 -2.93 27.29 -7.67
N LEU A 91 -2.26 26.41 -8.43
CA LEU A 91 -0.81 26.46 -8.62
C LEU A 91 -0.38 27.75 -9.33
N TYR A 92 -1.13 28.15 -10.35
CA TYR A 92 -0.88 29.42 -11.03
C TYR A 92 -0.91 30.60 -10.05
N ASN A 93 -1.96 30.72 -9.24
CA ASN A 93 -2.14 31.82 -8.29
C ASN A 93 -1.06 31.82 -7.21
N LEU A 94 -0.75 30.65 -6.62
CA LEU A 94 0.31 30.54 -5.62
C LEU A 94 1.68 30.95 -6.16
N LEU A 95 2.01 30.53 -7.39
CA LEU A 95 3.28 30.88 -8.03
C LEU A 95 3.31 32.32 -8.55
N ASP A 96 2.16 32.91 -8.89
CA ASP A 96 2.06 34.32 -9.29
C ASP A 96 2.25 35.24 -8.08
N TRP A 97 1.65 34.90 -6.93
CA TRP A 97 1.85 35.64 -5.67
C TRP A 97 3.30 35.60 -5.16
N LEU A 98 4.04 34.52 -5.43
CA LEU A 98 5.48 34.45 -5.14
C LEU A 98 6.32 35.51 -5.87
N GLN A 99 5.81 36.06 -6.98
CA GLN A 99 6.51 37.05 -7.80
C GLN A 99 6.17 38.50 -7.41
N GLU A 100 5.26 38.70 -6.46
CA GLU A 100 4.79 40.03 -6.06
C GLU A 100 5.67 40.64 -4.96
N GLU A 101 6.12 41.89 -5.15
CA GLU A 101 7.06 42.59 -4.24
C GLU A 101 6.49 42.88 -2.82
N GLY A 102 5.20 42.62 -2.57
CA GLY A 102 4.53 42.79 -1.27
C GLY A 102 4.29 41.49 -0.49
N ILE A 103 4.63 40.33 -1.04
CA ILE A 103 4.29 39.03 -0.44
C ILE A 103 5.57 38.29 0.00
N LYS A 104 5.61 37.91 1.28
CA LYS A 104 6.69 37.11 1.87
C LYS A 104 6.23 35.65 2.04
N MET A 105 6.18 34.89 0.96
CA MET A 105 5.75 33.48 0.99
C MET A 105 6.73 32.51 0.33
N GLY A 106 6.58 31.22 0.63
CA GLY A 106 7.27 30.10 -0.01
C GLY A 106 6.31 28.95 -0.27
N VAL A 107 6.46 28.27 -1.40
CA VAL A 107 5.65 27.09 -1.75
C VAL A 107 6.55 25.86 -1.82
N LEU A 108 6.19 24.82 -1.08
CA LEU A 108 6.87 23.53 -1.07
C LEU A 108 5.91 22.45 -1.57
N GLY A 109 6.17 21.91 -2.76
CA GLY A 109 5.45 20.76 -3.29
C GLY A 109 6.13 19.44 -2.93
N ILE A 110 5.34 18.46 -2.50
CA ILE A 110 5.77 17.08 -2.20
C ILE A 110 5.03 16.17 -3.16
N THR A 111 5.77 15.30 -3.86
CA THR A 111 5.27 14.38 -4.87
C THR A 111 6.09 13.10 -4.87
N ASP A 112 5.49 11.98 -5.27
CA ASP A 112 6.20 10.76 -5.66
C ASP A 112 6.27 10.60 -7.20
N ASP A 113 5.58 11.45 -7.97
CA ASP A 113 5.68 11.53 -9.42
C ASP A 113 6.93 12.33 -9.85
N TYR A 114 7.89 11.62 -10.46
CA TYR A 114 9.11 12.20 -11.02
C TYR A 114 8.86 13.15 -12.20
N ASN A 115 7.73 13.00 -12.91
CA ASN A 115 7.40 13.77 -14.10
C ASN A 115 6.42 14.92 -13.80
N VAL A 116 6.20 15.25 -12.52
CA VAL A 116 5.20 16.24 -12.12
C VAL A 116 5.39 17.59 -12.83
N VAL A 117 6.64 17.99 -13.11
CA VAL A 117 6.95 19.28 -13.76
C VAL A 117 6.62 19.27 -15.25
N ASP A 118 6.72 18.12 -15.92
CA ASP A 118 6.32 17.97 -17.31
C ASP A 118 4.80 18.01 -17.48
N ASN A 119 4.07 17.56 -16.45
CA ASN A 119 2.61 17.62 -16.37
C ASN A 119 2.09 19.03 -16.02
N MET A 120 2.95 19.99 -15.69
CA MET A 120 2.54 21.38 -15.45
C MET A 120 2.23 22.12 -16.75
N GLU A 121 1.14 22.89 -16.75
CA GLU A 121 0.80 23.79 -17.85
C GLU A 121 1.94 24.79 -18.09
N LYS A 122 2.15 25.19 -19.35
CA LYS A 122 3.24 26.11 -19.76
C LYS A 122 3.33 27.39 -18.91
N ARG A 123 2.19 27.96 -18.51
CA ARG A 123 2.11 29.19 -17.70
C ARG A 123 2.49 29.00 -16.22
N VAL A 124 2.25 27.80 -15.67
CA VAL A 124 2.65 27.40 -14.31
C VAL A 124 4.13 27.08 -14.30
N ARG A 125 4.56 26.25 -15.26
CA ARG A 125 5.98 25.87 -15.43
C ARG A 125 6.90 27.08 -15.62
N SER A 126 6.44 28.11 -16.34
CA SER A 126 7.19 29.35 -16.53
C SER A 126 7.41 30.16 -15.24
N ARG A 127 6.59 29.96 -14.20
CA ARG A 127 6.70 30.64 -12.90
C ARG A 127 7.38 29.79 -11.83
N PHE A 128 7.54 28.49 -12.10
CA PHE A 128 8.23 27.57 -11.21
C PHE A 128 9.73 27.88 -11.17
N SER A 129 10.33 27.88 -9.98
CA SER A 129 11.74 28.22 -9.77
C SER A 129 12.71 27.13 -10.27
N ASN A 130 12.20 25.99 -10.75
CA ASN A 130 12.95 24.79 -11.14
C ASN A 130 13.81 24.19 -10.02
N LEU A 131 13.60 24.60 -8.77
CA LEU A 131 14.25 23.99 -7.62
C LEU A 131 13.56 22.67 -7.29
N GLN A 132 14.25 21.56 -7.55
CA GLN A 132 13.80 20.22 -7.21
C GLN A 132 14.79 19.60 -6.23
N ILE A 133 14.27 19.04 -5.14
CA ILE A 133 15.05 18.27 -4.18
C ILE A 133 14.59 16.82 -4.29
N VAL A 134 15.41 15.99 -4.92
CA VAL A 134 15.14 14.55 -5.03
C VAL A 134 15.56 13.88 -3.73
N ILE A 135 14.64 13.15 -3.10
CA ILE A 135 14.92 12.35 -1.91
C ILE A 135 15.13 10.91 -2.37
N ASP A 136 16.38 10.48 -2.38
CA ASP A 136 16.73 9.11 -2.75
C ASP A 136 16.29 8.11 -1.67
N ARG A 137 15.98 6.89 -2.12
CA ARG A 137 15.76 5.77 -1.21
C ARG A 137 17.05 5.54 -0.40
N PRO A 138 17.00 5.50 0.94
CA PRO A 138 18.19 5.24 1.74
C PRO A 138 18.72 3.84 1.44
N SER A 139 20.04 3.71 1.34
CA SER A 139 20.71 2.43 1.19
C SER A 139 20.41 1.48 2.35
N PHE A 140 20.53 0.18 2.13
CA PHE A 140 20.33 -0.80 3.20
C PHE A 140 21.25 -0.57 4.41
N VAL A 141 22.48 -0.08 4.19
CA VAL A 141 23.42 0.30 5.26
C VAL A 141 22.86 1.45 6.09
N GLN A 142 22.34 2.50 5.46
CA GLN A 142 21.72 3.63 6.17
C GLN A 142 20.46 3.19 6.94
N ILE A 143 19.64 2.31 6.35
CA ILE A 143 18.47 1.74 7.03
C ILE A 143 18.92 0.98 8.29
N ARG A 144 19.94 0.13 8.21
CA ARG A 144 20.47 -0.60 9.37
C ARG A 144 20.94 0.32 10.48
N GLN A 145 21.71 1.36 10.13
CA GLN A 145 22.17 2.37 11.09
C GLN A 145 20.98 3.09 11.75
N HIS A 146 19.96 3.42 10.96
CA HIS A 146 18.73 4.03 11.47
C HIS A 146 17.96 3.08 12.41
N LEU A 147 17.87 1.79 12.11
CA LEU A 147 17.25 0.81 13.01
C LEU A 147 18.01 0.65 14.33
N VAL A 148 19.35 0.64 14.29
CA VAL A 148 20.17 0.63 15.51
C VAL A 148 19.92 1.88 16.34
N HIS A 149 19.84 3.05 15.72
CA HIS A 149 19.50 4.31 16.37
C HIS A 149 18.11 4.26 17.03
N LEU A 150 17.08 3.83 16.29
CA LEU A 150 15.70 3.73 16.77
C LEU A 150 15.54 2.75 17.94
N LEU A 151 16.31 1.66 17.93
CA LEU A 151 16.32 0.65 18.98
C LEU A 151 17.34 0.94 20.09
N SER A 152 18.08 2.04 20.03
CA SER A 152 19.09 2.35 21.05
C SER A 152 18.45 2.93 22.32
N LEU A 153 18.90 2.44 23.48
CA LEU A 153 18.51 3.00 24.79
C LEU A 153 19.45 4.14 25.23
N ASP A 154 20.64 4.23 24.63
CA ASP A 154 21.71 5.13 25.06
C ASP A 154 21.44 6.58 24.63
N GLN A 155 20.70 6.76 23.54
CA GLN A 155 20.40 8.06 22.95
C GLN A 155 19.02 8.59 23.36
N PHE A 156 18.28 7.84 24.18
CA PHE A 156 16.98 8.26 24.68
C PHE A 156 17.16 9.35 25.77
N PRO A 157 16.44 10.49 25.69
CA PRO A 157 16.56 11.57 26.66
C PRO A 157 15.83 11.24 27.96
N TRP A 158 16.42 10.36 28.78
CA TRP A 158 15.84 9.88 30.04
C TRP A 158 15.45 11.02 30.99
N ASP A 159 16.23 12.11 31.02
CA ASP A 159 16.01 13.25 31.92
C ASP A 159 14.74 14.06 31.57
N SER A 160 14.29 13.99 30.32
CA SER A 160 13.08 14.68 29.84
C SER A 160 11.79 13.88 30.09
N HIS A 161 11.90 12.64 30.58
CA HIS A 161 10.78 11.70 30.74
C HIS A 161 10.79 11.07 32.14
N SER A 162 10.43 11.87 33.15
CA SER A 162 10.38 11.47 34.56
C SER A 162 9.48 10.26 34.85
N ASP A 163 8.48 10.02 34.00
CA ASP A 163 7.51 8.94 34.17
C ASP A 163 8.07 7.56 33.79
N LEU A 164 9.24 7.52 33.13
CA LEU A 164 9.88 6.30 32.66
C LEU A 164 11.05 5.91 33.56
N ARG A 165 11.12 4.63 33.91
CA ARG A 165 12.24 4.09 34.71
C ARG A 165 13.42 3.75 33.81
N LYS A 166 14.55 4.43 34.02
CA LYS A 166 15.81 4.10 33.36
C LYS A 166 16.26 2.67 33.72
N PRO A 167 16.62 1.83 32.73
CA PRO A 167 17.12 0.48 33.00
C PRO A 167 18.52 0.52 33.61
N SER A 168 18.94 -0.59 34.23
CA SER A 168 20.31 -0.76 34.72
C SER A 168 21.33 -0.64 33.57
N ALA A 169 22.50 -0.08 33.85
CA ALA A 169 23.57 0.08 32.86
C ALA A 169 24.01 -1.26 32.21
N GLU A 170 24.05 -2.35 32.99
CA GLU A 170 24.40 -3.69 32.49
C GLU A 170 23.38 -4.20 31.47
N TYR A 171 22.08 -4.06 31.76
CA TYR A 171 21.02 -4.38 30.83
C TYR A 171 21.10 -3.55 29.55
N ALA A 172 21.25 -2.23 29.67
CA ALA A 172 21.35 -1.34 28.52
C ALA A 172 22.53 -1.71 27.61
N ALA A 173 23.70 -1.99 28.19
CA ALA A 173 24.88 -2.45 27.45
C ALA A 173 24.65 -3.80 26.76
N SER A 174 24.04 -4.76 27.45
CA SER A 174 23.71 -6.08 26.88
C SER A 174 22.69 -5.97 25.73
N PHE A 175 21.70 -5.11 25.89
CA PHE A 175 20.68 -4.83 24.88
C PHE A 175 21.28 -4.16 23.64
N SER A 176 22.03 -3.07 23.81
CA SER A 176 22.73 -2.37 22.71
C SER A 176 23.69 -3.30 21.98
N LYS A 177 24.40 -4.19 22.70
CA LYS A 177 25.26 -5.22 22.09
C LYS A 177 24.45 -6.21 21.25
N SER A 178 23.28 -6.65 21.73
CA SER A 178 22.42 -7.56 20.96
C SER A 178 21.87 -6.89 19.70
N VAL A 179 21.37 -5.65 19.80
CA VAL A 179 20.89 -4.86 18.65
C VAL A 179 22.00 -4.72 17.60
N SER A 180 23.19 -4.31 18.03
CA SER A 180 24.36 -4.14 17.15
C SER A 180 24.73 -5.47 16.48
N LYS A 181 24.79 -6.56 17.24
CA LYS A 181 25.07 -7.90 16.69
C LYS A 181 24.05 -8.32 15.63
N LEU A 182 22.75 -8.12 15.88
CA LEU A 182 21.69 -8.56 14.97
C LEU A 182 21.62 -7.74 13.68
N LEU A 183 21.91 -6.44 13.75
CA LEU A 183 21.74 -5.50 12.63
C LEU A 183 23.05 -5.11 11.94
N LEU A 184 24.20 -5.24 12.61
CA LEU A 184 25.51 -4.83 12.07
C LEU A 184 26.39 -6.01 11.63
N GLU A 185 26.28 -7.18 12.26
CA GLU A 185 27.05 -8.37 11.88
C GLU A 185 26.31 -9.24 10.85
N GLN A 186 27.07 -9.89 9.96
CA GLN A 186 26.48 -10.75 8.92
C GLN A 186 25.82 -11.97 9.56
N SER A 187 24.54 -12.17 9.26
CA SER A 187 23.75 -13.28 9.79
C SER A 187 22.65 -13.69 8.81
N LYS A 188 22.04 -14.87 9.03
CA LYS A 188 20.86 -15.31 8.25
C LYS A 188 19.69 -14.34 8.38
N LEU A 189 19.57 -13.66 9.53
CA LEU A 189 18.55 -12.62 9.70
C LEU A 189 18.87 -11.42 8.82
N LEU A 190 20.12 -10.95 8.84
CA LEU A 190 20.51 -9.77 8.07
C LEU A 190 20.34 -9.99 6.57
N ALA A 191 20.78 -11.15 6.06
CA ALA A 191 20.56 -11.53 4.66
C ALA A 191 19.08 -11.59 4.28
N SER A 192 18.22 -12.00 5.22
CA SER A 192 16.76 -11.98 5.01
C SER A 192 16.20 -10.56 4.96
N LEU A 193 16.72 -9.62 5.75
CA LEU A 193 16.30 -8.22 5.72
C LEU A 193 16.85 -7.49 4.48
N GLU A 194 18.04 -7.88 4.02
CA GLU A 194 18.63 -7.40 2.77
C GLU A 194 17.79 -7.84 1.58
N PHE A 195 17.36 -9.10 1.56
CA PHE A 195 16.40 -9.58 0.56
C PHE A 195 15.12 -8.73 0.55
N ASP A 196 14.56 -8.40 1.72
CA ASP A 196 13.38 -7.54 1.82
C ASP A 196 13.63 -6.13 1.24
N TYR A 197 14.84 -5.61 1.41
CA TYR A 197 15.25 -4.35 0.80
C TYR A 197 15.34 -4.49 -0.73
N ASP A 198 15.97 -5.55 -1.23
CA ASP A 198 16.19 -5.77 -2.66
C ASP A 198 14.88 -5.97 -3.43
N ILE A 199 13.87 -6.63 -2.84
CA ILE A 199 12.53 -6.75 -3.43
C ILE A 199 11.71 -5.44 -3.39
N GLY A 200 12.27 -4.35 -2.86
CA GLY A 200 11.67 -3.02 -2.93
C GLY A 200 10.90 -2.57 -1.68
N LYS A 201 11.04 -3.23 -0.52
CA LYS A 201 10.32 -2.79 0.69
C LYS A 201 10.76 -1.38 1.12
N PRO A 202 9.83 -0.45 1.38
CA PRO A 202 10.17 0.93 1.73
C PRO A 202 10.79 1.01 3.13
N GLN A 203 11.49 2.11 3.45
CA GLN A 203 12.05 2.34 4.80
C GLN A 203 11.00 2.17 5.91
N ALA A 204 9.77 2.61 5.65
CA ALA A 204 8.64 2.49 6.58
C ALA A 204 8.37 1.03 7.00
N PHE A 205 8.61 0.05 6.13
CA PHE A 205 8.50 -1.37 6.47
C PHE A 205 9.48 -1.75 7.58
N PHE A 206 10.74 -1.35 7.47
CA PHE A 206 11.78 -1.66 8.46
C PHE A 206 11.53 -0.97 9.80
N VAL A 207 11.03 0.27 9.78
CA VAL A 207 10.62 0.99 11.00
C VAL A 207 9.45 0.28 11.68
N ARG A 208 8.43 -0.15 10.91
CA ARG A 208 7.32 -0.96 11.43
C ARG A 208 7.80 -2.30 11.97
N LEU A 209 8.77 -2.92 11.32
CA LEU A 209 9.41 -4.14 11.80
C LEU A 209 10.03 -3.91 13.16
N ALA A 210 10.88 -2.89 13.32
CA ALA A 210 11.48 -2.56 14.62
C ALA A 210 10.43 -2.35 15.72
N ALA A 211 9.35 -1.60 15.43
CA ALA A 211 8.25 -1.42 16.37
C ALA A 211 7.55 -2.75 16.72
N ALA A 212 7.31 -3.62 15.74
CA ALA A 212 6.71 -4.94 15.96
C ALA A 212 7.63 -5.90 16.73
N VAL A 213 8.95 -5.80 16.59
CA VAL A 213 9.90 -6.62 17.38
C VAL A 213 9.80 -6.29 18.87
N VAL A 214 9.59 -5.01 19.22
CA VAL A 214 9.43 -4.57 20.62
C VAL A 214 8.24 -5.27 21.28
N TYR A 215 7.16 -5.52 20.53
CA TYR A 215 5.97 -6.23 21.04
C TYR A 215 6.26 -7.67 21.51
N TYR A 216 7.26 -8.33 20.93
CA TYR A 216 7.63 -9.71 21.28
C TYR A 216 8.67 -9.80 22.40
N ILE A 217 9.15 -8.66 22.92
CA ILE A 217 9.95 -8.67 24.15
C ILE A 217 9.04 -9.02 25.33
N GLY A 218 9.49 -9.93 26.18
CA GLY A 218 8.80 -10.27 27.42
C GLY A 218 9.76 -10.39 28.60
N VAL A 219 9.20 -10.53 29.80
CA VAL A 219 9.98 -10.63 31.05
C VAL A 219 10.99 -11.78 31.01
N ASN A 220 10.63 -12.90 30.40
CA ASN A 220 11.48 -14.10 30.30
C ASN A 220 12.54 -14.00 29.18
N LYS A 221 12.35 -13.11 28.21
CA LYS A 221 13.24 -12.91 27.06
C LYS A 221 13.38 -11.41 26.78
N PRO A 222 14.07 -10.67 27.66
CA PRO A 222 14.08 -9.21 27.60
C PRO A 222 15.02 -8.67 26.50
N ILE A 223 15.94 -9.50 26.00
CA ILE A 223 16.93 -9.11 24.98
C ILE A 223 16.46 -9.56 23.59
N PHE A 224 16.66 -8.72 22.58
CA PHE A 224 16.33 -9.08 21.21
C PHE A 224 17.08 -10.30 20.71
N THR A 225 16.39 -11.10 19.89
CA THR A 225 16.95 -12.27 19.22
C THR A 225 16.43 -12.30 17.78
N ALA A 226 17.08 -13.10 16.91
CA ALA A 226 16.60 -13.29 15.55
C ALA A 226 15.18 -13.88 15.48
N GLN A 227 14.74 -14.60 16.52
CA GLN A 227 13.38 -15.12 16.59
C GLN A 227 12.34 -13.99 16.72
N HIS A 228 12.62 -12.94 17.50
CA HIS A 228 11.71 -11.80 17.63
C HIS A 228 11.50 -11.08 16.29
N PHE A 229 12.58 -10.89 15.51
CA PHE A 229 12.49 -10.33 14.16
C PHE A 229 11.69 -11.21 13.19
N ARG A 230 11.86 -12.53 13.26
CA ARG A 230 11.06 -13.46 12.43
C ARG A 230 9.57 -13.41 12.77
N LEU A 231 9.23 -13.38 14.06
CA LEU A 231 7.84 -13.27 14.51
C LEU A 231 7.23 -11.93 14.09
N ALA A 232 7.96 -10.82 14.28
CA ALA A 232 7.54 -9.49 13.85
C ALA A 232 7.34 -9.41 12.33
N ARG A 233 8.23 -10.04 11.56
CA ARG A 233 8.08 -10.13 10.10
C ARG A 233 6.82 -10.90 9.73
N HIS A 234 6.58 -12.07 10.32
CA HIS A 234 5.36 -12.85 10.09
C HIS A 234 4.08 -12.10 10.46
N LEU A 235 4.12 -11.25 11.49
CA LEU A 235 2.99 -10.39 11.86
C LEU A 235 2.71 -9.33 10.78
N LEU A 236 3.75 -8.73 10.19
CA LEU A 236 3.62 -7.69 9.17
C LEU A 236 3.33 -8.25 7.77
N GLU A 237 3.84 -9.44 7.47
CA GLU A 237 3.77 -10.10 6.17
C GLU A 237 3.07 -11.45 6.30
N GLN A 238 1.81 -11.43 6.70
CA GLN A 238 1.00 -12.63 6.62
C GLN A 238 0.79 -13.00 5.16
N ASP A 239 1.01 -14.27 4.83
CA ASP A 239 0.67 -14.80 3.51
C ASP A 239 -0.86 -14.90 3.43
N HIS A 240 -1.49 -13.82 2.96
CA HIS A 240 -2.94 -13.74 2.80
C HIS A 240 -3.46 -14.81 1.85
N GLN A 241 -2.68 -15.21 0.84
CA GLN A 241 -3.10 -16.25 -0.09
C GLN A 241 -3.14 -17.61 0.61
N LEU A 242 -2.10 -17.94 1.39
CA LEU A 242 -2.08 -19.15 2.21
C LEU A 242 -3.22 -19.15 3.24
N ALA A 243 -3.40 -18.05 3.98
CA ALA A 243 -4.44 -17.92 4.98
C ALA A 243 -5.85 -18.11 4.39
N VAL A 244 -6.10 -17.59 3.18
CA VAL A 244 -7.36 -17.83 2.47
C VAL A 244 -7.48 -19.30 2.05
N LEU A 245 -6.42 -19.90 1.50
CA LEU A 245 -6.42 -21.29 1.07
C LEU A 245 -6.64 -22.29 2.23
N GLU A 246 -6.16 -21.98 3.43
CA GLU A 246 -6.43 -22.79 4.64
C GLU A 246 -7.92 -22.86 5.02
N THR A 247 -8.73 -21.89 4.60
CA THR A 247 -10.19 -21.88 4.84
C THR A 247 -11.00 -22.62 3.78
N VAL A 248 -10.35 -23.05 2.69
CA VAL A 248 -11.03 -23.69 1.55
C VAL A 248 -11.37 -25.14 1.90
N THR A 249 -12.62 -25.52 1.64
CA THR A 249 -13.10 -26.91 1.81
C THR A 249 -12.37 -27.88 0.91
N GLU A 250 -12.37 -29.17 1.25
CA GLU A 250 -11.76 -30.23 0.46
C GLU A 250 -12.24 -30.25 -1.00
N HIS A 251 -13.55 -30.04 -1.24
CA HIS A 251 -14.09 -29.92 -2.60
C HIS A 251 -13.54 -28.71 -3.36
N GLY A 252 -13.36 -27.58 -2.68
CA GLY A 252 -12.75 -26.39 -3.27
C GLY A 252 -11.29 -26.63 -3.65
N ILE A 253 -10.52 -27.31 -2.80
CA ILE A 253 -9.13 -27.70 -3.10
C ILE A 253 -9.09 -28.65 -4.30
N ALA A 254 -9.99 -29.64 -4.37
CA ALA A 254 -10.11 -30.55 -5.51
C ALA A 254 -10.42 -29.80 -6.83
N LEU A 255 -11.34 -28.84 -6.81
CA LEU A 255 -11.62 -28.00 -7.98
C LEU A 255 -10.39 -27.19 -8.40
N LEU A 256 -9.65 -26.59 -7.46
CA LEU A 256 -8.43 -25.83 -7.77
C LEU A 256 -7.32 -26.72 -8.36
N ILE A 257 -7.17 -27.95 -7.86
CA ILE A 257 -6.25 -28.94 -8.43
C ILE A 257 -6.65 -29.29 -9.87
N GLY A 258 -7.93 -29.60 -10.09
CA GLY A 258 -8.45 -29.92 -11.42
C GLY A 258 -8.26 -28.78 -12.43
N MET A 259 -8.53 -27.53 -12.01
CA MET A 259 -8.24 -26.33 -12.82
C MET A 259 -6.74 -26.19 -13.09
N GLY A 260 -5.90 -26.44 -12.09
CA GLY A 260 -4.45 -26.38 -12.23
C GLY A 260 -3.91 -27.36 -13.27
N HIS A 261 -4.44 -28.59 -13.30
CA HIS A 261 -4.08 -29.57 -14.33
C HIS A 261 -4.57 -29.17 -15.72
N LEU A 262 -5.78 -28.58 -15.83
CA LEU A 262 -6.25 -28.06 -17.11
C LEU A 262 -5.37 -26.92 -17.63
N GLU A 263 -4.84 -26.07 -16.74
CA GLU A 263 -3.89 -25.02 -17.10
C GLU A 263 -2.54 -25.56 -17.60
N VAL A 264 -2.09 -26.69 -17.07
CA VAL A 264 -0.91 -27.42 -17.58
C VAL A 264 -1.15 -27.94 -18.99
N ASP A 265 -2.38 -28.34 -19.33
CA ASP A 265 -2.79 -28.78 -20.66
C ASP A 265 -3.13 -27.60 -21.61
N ASP A 266 -2.62 -26.40 -21.31
CA ASP A 266 -2.81 -25.14 -22.05
C ASP A 266 -4.28 -24.67 -22.16
N GLN A 267 -5.17 -25.17 -21.29
CA GLN A 267 -6.51 -24.61 -21.12
C GLN A 267 -6.46 -23.48 -20.08
N ARG A 268 -6.72 -22.24 -20.48
CA ARG A 268 -6.68 -21.09 -19.55
C ARG A 268 -8.03 -20.70 -18.97
N VAL A 269 -9.09 -21.34 -19.48
CA VAL A 269 -10.48 -21.07 -19.12
C VAL A 269 -11.18 -22.39 -18.90
N PHE A 270 -11.95 -22.47 -17.83
CA PHE A 270 -12.57 -23.70 -17.35
C PHE A 270 -14.06 -23.51 -17.16
N THR A 271 -14.87 -24.50 -17.51
CA THR A 271 -16.24 -24.62 -17.00
C THR A 271 -16.26 -25.59 -15.82
N LEU A 272 -17.30 -25.54 -14.98
CA LEU A 272 -17.44 -26.51 -13.90
C LEU A 272 -17.40 -27.94 -14.43
N GLU A 273 -18.07 -28.22 -15.55
CA GLU A 273 -18.13 -29.57 -16.14
C GLU A 273 -16.75 -30.07 -16.60
N MET A 274 -15.88 -29.20 -17.13
CA MET A 274 -14.50 -29.58 -17.50
C MET A 274 -13.70 -30.05 -16.27
N VAL A 275 -13.79 -29.28 -15.17
CA VAL A 275 -13.09 -29.59 -13.93
C VAL A 275 -13.70 -30.84 -13.27
N TYR A 276 -15.02 -30.95 -13.28
CA TYR A 276 -15.76 -32.06 -12.69
C TYR A 276 -15.48 -33.38 -13.42
N ALA A 277 -15.44 -33.39 -14.76
CA ALA A 277 -15.06 -34.57 -15.54
C ALA A 277 -13.65 -35.06 -15.22
N ARG A 278 -12.70 -34.13 -15.01
CA ARG A 278 -11.33 -34.49 -14.63
C ARG A 278 -11.25 -35.09 -13.23
N TRP A 279 -12.00 -34.53 -12.29
CA TRP A 279 -12.11 -35.06 -10.93
C TRP A 279 -12.76 -36.45 -10.92
N GLU A 280 -13.83 -36.64 -11.69
CA GLU A 280 -14.49 -37.93 -11.86
C GLU A 280 -13.54 -38.99 -12.42
N ASN A 281 -12.78 -38.67 -13.48
CA ASN A 281 -11.78 -39.59 -14.05
C ASN A 281 -10.70 -40.00 -13.03
N PHE A 282 -10.24 -39.05 -12.23
CA PHE A 282 -9.27 -39.33 -11.17
C PHE A 282 -9.84 -40.29 -10.12
N LEU A 283 -11.07 -40.07 -9.64
CA LEU A 283 -11.71 -40.96 -8.67
C LEU A 283 -12.05 -42.34 -9.25
N ARG A 284 -12.34 -42.43 -10.56
CA ARG A 284 -12.54 -43.70 -11.28
C ARG A 284 -11.28 -44.56 -11.27
N GLN A 285 -10.11 -43.95 -11.48
CA GLN A 285 -8.82 -44.67 -11.47
C GLN A 285 -8.44 -45.24 -10.09
N HIS A 286 -9.02 -44.69 -9.02
CA HIS A 286 -8.74 -45.07 -7.64
C HIS A 286 -9.90 -45.84 -6.97
N ASP A 287 -10.89 -46.31 -7.74
CA ASP A 287 -12.09 -47.00 -7.23
C ASP A 287 -12.85 -46.25 -6.12
N MET A 288 -12.83 -44.91 -6.14
CA MET A 288 -13.43 -44.05 -5.11
C MET A 288 -14.52 -43.11 -5.64
N LEU A 289 -15.20 -43.51 -6.72
CA LEU A 289 -16.34 -42.76 -7.29
C LEU A 289 -17.43 -42.38 -6.27
N ALA A 290 -17.63 -43.18 -5.22
CA ALA A 290 -18.61 -42.89 -4.17
C ALA A 290 -18.31 -41.60 -3.38
N GLN A 291 -17.07 -41.08 -3.46
CA GLN A 291 -16.65 -39.84 -2.81
C GLN A 291 -16.84 -38.61 -3.72
N LEU A 292 -17.28 -38.79 -4.97
CA LEU A 292 -17.54 -37.67 -5.87
C LEU A 292 -18.74 -36.86 -5.35
N PRO A 293 -18.58 -35.55 -5.08
CA PRO A 293 -19.70 -34.73 -4.62
C PRO A 293 -20.75 -34.57 -5.71
N THR A 294 -21.96 -34.21 -5.31
CA THR A 294 -23.01 -33.83 -6.25
C THR A 294 -22.62 -32.57 -7.03
N ARG A 295 -23.15 -32.40 -8.24
CA ARG A 295 -22.93 -31.17 -9.04
C ARG A 295 -23.34 -29.90 -8.26
N GLY A 296 -24.39 -29.96 -7.45
CA GLY A 296 -24.82 -28.84 -6.62
C GLY A 296 -23.81 -28.49 -5.51
N GLU A 297 -23.14 -29.47 -4.92
CA GLU A 297 -22.07 -29.24 -3.96
C GLU A 297 -20.81 -28.69 -4.63
N ALA A 298 -20.46 -29.22 -5.81
CA ALA A 298 -19.35 -28.71 -6.62
C ALA A 298 -19.60 -27.26 -7.07
N GLN A 299 -20.82 -26.93 -7.48
CA GLN A 299 -21.24 -25.56 -7.82
C GLN A 299 -21.11 -24.62 -6.62
N LYS A 300 -21.59 -25.02 -5.44
CA LYS A 300 -21.43 -24.22 -4.20
C LYS A 300 -19.96 -24.02 -3.83
N ALA A 301 -19.12 -25.04 -4.01
CA ALA A 301 -17.68 -24.93 -3.79
C ALA A 301 -17.05 -23.93 -4.76
N LEU A 302 -17.42 -23.98 -6.05
CA LEU A 302 -16.97 -23.01 -7.06
C LEU A 302 -17.42 -21.58 -6.74
N GLU A 303 -18.67 -21.38 -6.35
CA GLU A 303 -19.19 -20.08 -5.90
C GLU A 303 -18.41 -19.53 -4.71
N ASN A 304 -18.04 -20.39 -3.75
CA ASN A 304 -17.19 -20.00 -2.64
C ASN A 304 -15.79 -19.58 -3.10
N LEU A 305 -15.18 -20.29 -4.05
CA LEU A 305 -13.87 -19.91 -4.61
C LEU A 305 -13.91 -18.56 -5.35
N LEU A 306 -15.02 -18.24 -6.03
CA LEU A 306 -15.26 -16.95 -6.67
C LEU A 306 -15.41 -15.83 -5.63
N ARG A 307 -16.11 -16.08 -4.52
CA ARG A 307 -16.23 -15.14 -3.39
C ARG A 307 -14.87 -14.87 -2.74
N LEU A 308 -14.06 -15.91 -2.57
CA LEU A 308 -12.70 -15.81 -2.02
C LEU A 308 -11.67 -15.23 -3.01
N LYS A 309 -12.07 -14.91 -4.25
CA LYS A 309 -11.20 -14.38 -5.32
C LYS A 309 -10.00 -15.29 -5.66
N LEU A 310 -10.08 -16.58 -5.34
CA LEU A 310 -9.12 -17.60 -5.79
C LEU A 310 -9.34 -17.95 -7.26
N VAL A 311 -10.58 -17.81 -7.71
CA VAL A 311 -11.04 -17.98 -9.08
C VAL A 311 -11.72 -16.68 -9.52
N LYS A 312 -11.64 -16.35 -10.81
CA LYS A 312 -12.27 -15.19 -11.43
C LYS A 312 -13.15 -15.61 -12.60
N ASP A 313 -14.22 -14.85 -12.81
CA ASP A 313 -15.08 -15.00 -13.98
C ASP A 313 -14.31 -14.59 -15.25
N ALA A 314 -14.35 -15.46 -16.27
CA ALA A 314 -13.71 -15.23 -17.56
C ALA A 314 -14.62 -14.52 -18.58
N GLY A 315 -15.85 -14.15 -18.19
CA GLY A 315 -16.84 -13.55 -19.07
C GLY A 315 -17.29 -14.49 -20.18
N ASP A 316 -17.66 -13.94 -21.34
CA ASP A 316 -17.98 -14.75 -22.54
C ASP A 316 -16.71 -15.23 -23.26
N ALA A 317 -15.87 -15.98 -22.54
CA ALA A 317 -14.61 -16.50 -23.05
C ALA A 317 -14.78 -17.46 -24.23
N PHE A 318 -15.92 -18.16 -24.30
CA PHE A 318 -16.24 -19.13 -25.35
C PHE A 318 -17.04 -18.52 -26.52
N LYS A 319 -17.32 -17.21 -26.51
CA LYS A 319 -18.11 -16.50 -27.54
C LYS A 319 -19.45 -17.19 -27.82
N ILE A 320 -20.11 -17.66 -26.77
CA ILE A 320 -21.41 -18.36 -26.86
C ILE A 320 -22.52 -17.32 -27.13
N GLY A 321 -22.28 -16.04 -26.82
CA GLY A 321 -23.08 -14.90 -27.29
C GLY A 321 -22.83 -14.63 -28.79
N ARG A 322 -23.81 -15.00 -29.63
CA ARG A 322 -23.75 -14.90 -31.10
C ARG A 322 -23.29 -13.53 -31.63
N GLY A 323 -22.62 -13.59 -32.78
CA GLY A 323 -22.07 -12.45 -33.53
C GLY A 323 -23.01 -11.26 -33.71
N GLY A 324 -22.51 -10.11 -33.26
CA GLY A 324 -23.02 -8.77 -33.58
C GLY A 324 -21.87 -7.79 -33.45
N LYS A 325 -21.49 -7.14 -34.54
CA LYS A 325 -20.50 -6.05 -34.52
C LYS A 325 -21.07 -4.88 -33.71
N GLY A 326 -20.28 -4.38 -32.76
CA GLY A 326 -20.29 -2.97 -32.39
C GLY A 326 -21.01 -2.60 -31.10
N PHE A 327 -20.24 -1.95 -30.23
CA PHE A 327 -20.63 -1.00 -29.19
C PHE A 327 -21.30 -1.53 -27.90
N MET A 328 -20.71 -1.07 -26.79
CA MET A 328 -21.07 -1.27 -25.37
C MET A 328 -20.75 -2.65 -24.77
N LYS A 329 -19.51 -2.81 -24.31
CA LYS A 329 -19.14 -3.79 -23.27
C LYS A 329 -19.74 -3.35 -21.93
N GLN A 330 -21.02 -3.61 -21.71
CA GLN A 330 -21.56 -3.77 -20.36
C GLN A 330 -21.42 -5.23 -19.97
N ASP A 331 -21.07 -5.48 -18.70
CA ASP A 331 -20.86 -6.81 -18.13
C ASP A 331 -22.09 -7.71 -18.29
N PHE A 332 -22.12 -8.52 -19.34
CA PHE A 332 -23.16 -9.54 -19.59
C PHE A 332 -22.97 -10.84 -18.78
N SER A 333 -22.00 -10.86 -17.85
CA SER A 333 -21.63 -12.03 -17.04
C SER A 333 -22.78 -12.58 -16.20
N GLY A 334 -23.76 -11.74 -15.83
CA GLY A 334 -24.95 -12.16 -15.09
C GLY A 334 -26.02 -12.93 -15.89
N SER A 335 -25.86 -13.10 -17.21
CA SER A 335 -26.90 -13.70 -18.07
C SER A 335 -26.65 -15.17 -18.48
N LEU A 336 -25.44 -15.69 -18.25
CA LEU A 336 -25.13 -17.10 -18.50
C LEU A 336 -25.66 -17.94 -17.35
N ARG A 337 -26.22 -19.12 -17.64
CA ARG A 337 -26.59 -20.07 -16.58
C ARG A 337 -25.32 -20.43 -15.79
N PRO A 338 -25.40 -20.63 -14.46
CA PRO A 338 -24.23 -20.91 -13.62
C PRO A 338 -23.36 -22.08 -14.14
N GLU A 339 -24.00 -23.06 -14.78
CA GLU A 339 -23.39 -24.26 -15.37
C GLU A 339 -22.44 -23.96 -16.56
N PHE A 340 -22.65 -22.84 -17.26
CA PHE A 340 -21.83 -22.40 -18.41
C PHE A 340 -20.91 -21.23 -18.07
N GLN A 341 -20.80 -20.86 -16.79
CA GLN A 341 -19.89 -19.82 -16.37
C GLN A 341 -18.45 -20.29 -16.58
N ALA A 342 -17.74 -19.55 -17.42
CA ALA A 342 -16.34 -19.75 -17.69
C ALA A 342 -15.52 -19.05 -16.61
N VAL A 343 -14.50 -19.71 -16.08
CA VAL A 343 -13.65 -19.18 -15.01
C VAL A 343 -12.18 -19.37 -15.29
N HIS A 344 -11.32 -18.60 -14.62
CA HIS A 344 -9.87 -18.76 -14.65
C HIS A 344 -9.27 -18.66 -13.24
N LEU A 345 -8.11 -19.28 -13.02
CA LEU A 345 -7.38 -19.17 -11.76
C LEU A 345 -6.80 -17.76 -11.59
N ASN A 346 -6.84 -17.25 -10.35
CA ASN A 346 -6.27 -15.93 -10.01
C ASN A 346 -4.86 -16.03 -9.40
N PHE A 347 -4.29 -17.23 -9.34
CA PHE A 347 -2.94 -17.49 -8.86
C PHE A 347 -2.33 -18.66 -9.64
N ALA A 348 -1.00 -18.75 -9.66
CA ALA A 348 -0.31 -19.79 -10.43
C ALA A 348 -0.53 -21.19 -9.82
N PRO A 349 -0.91 -22.22 -10.61
CA PRO A 349 -1.14 -23.58 -10.11
C PRO A 349 0.03 -24.18 -9.31
N ARG A 350 1.26 -23.86 -9.73
CA ARG A 350 2.50 -24.26 -9.04
C ARG A 350 2.58 -23.80 -7.58
N THR A 351 1.94 -22.68 -7.24
CA THR A 351 1.91 -22.15 -5.88
C THR A 351 1.09 -23.08 -4.98
N LEU A 352 -0.09 -23.52 -5.43
CA LEU A 352 -0.91 -24.49 -4.71
C LEU A 352 -0.19 -25.84 -4.58
N ALA A 353 0.39 -26.35 -5.66
CA ALA A 353 1.17 -27.59 -5.62
C ALA A 353 2.35 -27.52 -4.63
N GLY A 354 3.05 -26.39 -4.57
CA GLY A 354 4.12 -26.13 -3.59
C GLY A 354 3.61 -26.12 -2.14
N MET A 355 2.48 -25.46 -1.89
CA MET A 355 1.83 -25.39 -0.56
C MET A 355 1.26 -26.74 -0.10
N LEU A 356 0.80 -27.59 -1.03
CA LEU A 356 0.36 -28.95 -0.71
C LEU A 356 1.56 -29.87 -0.45
N ARG A 357 2.65 -29.71 -1.22
CA ARG A 357 3.89 -30.48 -1.08
C ARG A 357 4.52 -30.28 0.29
N ASN A 358 4.71 -29.02 0.69
CA ASN A 358 5.33 -28.65 1.96
C ASN A 358 4.38 -28.79 3.17
N GLY A 359 3.11 -29.15 2.94
CA GLY A 359 2.12 -29.37 4.00
C GLY A 359 1.55 -28.09 4.63
N SER A 360 1.69 -26.94 3.96
CA SER A 360 1.12 -25.67 4.43
C SER A 360 -0.41 -25.69 4.37
N ILE A 361 -1.00 -26.42 3.42
CA ILE A 361 -2.45 -26.63 3.33
C ILE A 361 -2.78 -28.08 3.68
N LYS A 362 -3.74 -28.27 4.57
CA LYS A 362 -4.26 -29.60 4.94
C LYS A 362 -5.27 -30.06 3.88
N CYS A 363 -5.05 -31.23 3.32
CA CYS A 363 -6.00 -31.95 2.46
C CYS A 363 -5.84 -33.45 2.68
N SER A 364 -6.76 -34.26 2.14
CA SER A 364 -6.59 -35.71 2.15
C SER A 364 -5.33 -36.14 1.40
N THR A 365 -4.78 -37.28 1.81
CA THR A 365 -3.64 -37.91 1.13
C THR A 365 -3.92 -38.14 -0.35
N LEU A 366 -5.16 -38.49 -0.68
CA LEU A 366 -5.62 -38.69 -2.05
C LEU A 366 -5.52 -37.42 -2.91
N LEU A 367 -6.03 -36.28 -2.43
CA LEU A 367 -5.92 -35.02 -3.18
C LEU A 367 -4.48 -34.53 -3.28
N LYS A 368 -3.67 -34.77 -2.25
CA LYS A 368 -2.24 -34.47 -2.30
C LYS A 368 -1.54 -35.30 -3.38
N GLU A 369 -1.90 -36.56 -3.53
CA GLU A 369 -1.41 -37.42 -4.62
C GLU A 369 -1.83 -36.88 -5.98
N TRP A 370 -3.12 -36.54 -6.14
CA TRP A 370 -3.64 -35.97 -7.37
C TRP A 370 -2.93 -34.67 -7.79
N ALA A 371 -2.66 -33.79 -6.83
CA ALA A 371 -2.00 -32.52 -7.08
C ALA A 371 -0.52 -32.67 -7.51
N LEU A 372 0.15 -33.72 -7.06
CA LEU A 372 1.60 -33.91 -7.25
C LEU A 372 1.95 -34.79 -8.43
N ASN A 373 1.13 -35.78 -8.73
CA ASN A 373 1.48 -36.81 -9.71
C ASN A 373 1.02 -36.47 -11.12
N GLY A 374 0.14 -35.48 -11.30
CA GLY A 374 -0.52 -35.27 -12.59
C GLY A 374 -1.41 -36.47 -12.93
N SER A 375 -2.52 -36.23 -13.60
CA SER A 375 -3.22 -37.32 -14.30
C SER A 375 -2.62 -37.47 -15.70
#